data_AF-A0A124GB81-F1
#
_entry.id   AF-A0A124GB81-F1
#
_cell.length_a   1.000
_cell.length_b   1.000
_cell.length_c   1.000
_cell.angle_alpha   90.00
_cell.angle_beta   90.00
_cell.angle_gamma   90.00
#
_symmetry.space_group_name_H-M   'P 1'
#
loop_
_entity.id
_entity.type
_entity.pdbx_description
1 polymer ?
#
loop_
_entity_poly.entity_id
_entity_poly.type
_entity_poly.pdbx_seq_one_letter_code
_entity_poly.pdbx_strand_id
1 'polypeptide(L)'
;MSTETAEPTLAPVDRLYAEVKAQIEEYCKRHGCAPSILGRVALNDTLFVQRVLNGGSVTTKKLRKLEEFIRADKSPAEARASDAGATAEAL
;
A
#
# COMPACT_ATOMS: atom_id res chain seq x y z
N MET A 1 35.62 22.22 -3.33
CA MET A 1 34.52 22.00 -4.29
C MET A 1 33.49 21.13 -3.61
N SER A 2 32.51 21.75 -2.94
CA SER A 2 31.42 21.03 -2.30
C SER A 2 30.40 20.71 -3.38
N THR A 3 30.32 19.45 -3.80
CA THR A 3 29.20 18.99 -4.62
C THR A 3 27.98 18.95 -3.70
N GLU A 4 27.26 20.08 -3.71
CA GLU A 4 25.87 20.18 -3.31
C GLU A 4 25.14 19.02 -3.98
N THR A 5 24.89 17.97 -3.20
CA THR A 5 24.04 16.87 -3.63
C THR A 5 22.65 17.47 -3.63
N ALA A 6 22.27 18.06 -4.77
CA ALA A 6 20.92 18.52 -5.01
C ALA A 6 20.02 17.31 -4.78
N GLU A 7 19.41 17.23 -3.59
CA GLU A 7 18.35 16.29 -3.32
C GLU A 7 17.37 16.42 -4.49
N PRO A 8 17.07 15.34 -5.22
CA PRO A 8 16.09 15.44 -6.28
C PRO A 8 14.81 15.94 -5.62
N THR A 9 14.37 17.13 -6.00
CA THR A 9 13.06 17.68 -5.63
C THR A 9 12.00 16.86 -6.35
N LEU A 10 11.85 15.60 -5.91
CA LEU A 10 10.75 14.73 -6.25
C LEU A 10 9.47 15.50 -5.94
N ALA A 11 8.54 15.51 -6.89
CA ALA A 11 7.26 16.16 -6.68
C ALA A 11 6.61 15.55 -5.42
N PRO A 12 5.75 16.29 -4.71
CA PRO A 12 5.12 15.81 -3.47
C PRO A 12 4.43 14.44 -3.64
N VAL A 13 3.90 14.18 -4.84
CA VAL A 13 3.36 12.88 -5.22
C VAL A 13 4.44 11.80 -5.28
N ASP A 14 5.56 12.01 -5.95
CA ASP A 14 6.63 11.03 -6.09
C ASP A 14 7.22 10.60 -4.73
N ARG A 15 7.29 11.53 -3.77
CA ARG A 15 7.68 11.23 -2.37
C ARG A 15 6.70 10.27 -1.71
N LEU A 16 5.40 10.52 -1.85
CA LEU A 16 4.36 9.63 -1.34
C LEU A 16 4.42 8.24 -1.99
N TYR A 17 4.73 8.17 -3.29
CA TYR A 17 4.94 6.89 -3.97
C TYR A 17 6.13 6.11 -3.39
N ALA A 18 7.28 6.78 -3.20
CA ALA A 18 8.47 6.14 -2.64
C ALA A 18 8.23 5.64 -1.20
N GLU A 19 7.57 6.45 -0.38
CA GLU A 19 7.22 6.11 1.00
C GLU A 19 6.29 4.88 1.05
N VAL A 20 5.19 4.91 0.29
CA VAL A 20 4.23 3.80 0.25
C VAL A 20 4.86 2.55 -0.35
N LYS A 21 5.76 2.68 -1.32
CA LYS A 21 6.51 1.54 -1.87
C LYS A 21 7.36 0.85 -0.80
N ALA A 22 8.13 1.61 -0.03
CA ALA A 22 8.94 1.06 1.06
C ALA A 22 8.05 0.38 2.12
N GLN A 23 6.93 1.01 2.47
CA GLN A 23 5.97 0.44 3.42
C GLN A 23 5.32 -0.86 2.93
N ILE A 24 4.99 -0.98 1.64
CA ILE A 24 4.48 -2.21 1.02
C ILE A 24 5.49 -3.35 1.16
N GLU A 25 6.75 -3.09 0.81
CA GLU A 25 7.81 -4.11 0.84
C GLU A 25 8.03 -4.61 2.27
N GLU A 26 8.09 -3.68 3.23
CA GLU A 26 8.27 -4.01 4.65
C GLU A 26 7.07 -4.75 5.22
N TYR A 27 5.84 -4.33 4.88
CA TYR A 27 4.63 -5.02 5.31
C TYR A 27 4.57 -6.45 4.74
N CYS A 28 4.90 -6.63 3.46
CA CYS A 28 4.91 -7.97 2.84
C CYS A 28 5.95 -8.89 3.49
N LYS A 29 7.11 -8.36 3.88
CA LYS A 29 8.13 -9.11 4.63
C LYS A 29 7.65 -9.49 6.02
N ARG A 30 7.09 -8.54 6.78
CA ARG A 30 6.61 -8.76 8.16
C ARG A 30 5.46 -9.77 8.23
N HIS A 31 4.49 -9.66 7.34
CA HIS A 31 3.28 -10.49 7.33
C HIS A 31 3.41 -11.73 6.43
N GLY A 32 4.53 -11.91 5.74
CA GLY A 32 4.77 -13.05 4.85
C GLY A 32 3.76 -13.16 3.70
N CYS A 33 3.20 -12.03 3.24
CA CYS A 33 2.13 -12.01 2.24
C CYS A 33 2.59 -11.46 0.90
N ALA A 34 1.99 -11.95 -0.19
CA ALA A 34 2.27 -11.42 -1.52
C ALA A 34 1.63 -10.02 -1.72
N PRO A 35 2.25 -9.14 -2.53
CA PRO A 35 1.70 -7.82 -2.86
C PRO A 35 0.27 -7.87 -3.45
N SER A 36 -0.04 -8.93 -4.20
CA SER A 36 -1.38 -9.17 -4.75
C SER A 36 -2.44 -9.43 -3.68
N ILE A 37 -2.06 -10.12 -2.59
CA ILE A 37 -2.93 -10.34 -1.42
C ILE A 37 -3.17 -9.02 -0.71
N LEU A 38 -2.11 -8.23 -0.49
CA LEU A 38 -2.22 -6.89 0.10
C LEU A 38 -3.18 -5.99 -0.69
N GLY A 39 -3.04 -5.93 -2.01
CA GLY A 39 -3.93 -5.14 -2.87
C GLY A 39 -5.38 -5.60 -2.81
N ARG A 40 -5.61 -6.92 -2.73
CA ARG A 40 -6.93 -7.50 -2.55
C ARG A 40 -7.56 -7.10 -1.21
N VAL A 41 -6.83 -7.21 -0.11
CA VAL A 41 -7.39 -6.93 1.23
C VAL A 41 -7.54 -5.44 1.52
N ALA A 42 -6.63 -4.59 1.02
CA ALA A 42 -6.65 -3.16 1.30
C ALA A 42 -7.59 -2.39 0.35
N LEU A 43 -7.67 -2.81 -0.91
CA LEU A 43 -8.32 -2.03 -1.98
C LEU A 43 -9.28 -2.84 -2.86
N ASN A 44 -9.40 -4.16 -2.65
CA ASN A 44 -10.04 -5.07 -3.58
C ASN A 44 -9.46 -5.00 -5.01
N ASP A 45 -8.16 -4.71 -5.13
CA ASP A 45 -7.47 -4.50 -6.41
C ASP A 45 -6.08 -5.16 -6.33
N THR A 46 -5.97 -6.38 -6.85
CA THR A 46 -4.75 -7.20 -6.79
C THR A 46 -3.60 -6.64 -7.63
N LEU A 47 -3.90 -5.83 -8.64
CA LEU A 47 -2.90 -5.27 -9.56
C LEU A 47 -2.42 -3.88 -9.13
N PHE A 48 -3.17 -3.22 -8.24
CA PHE A 48 -2.82 -1.89 -7.77
C PHE A 48 -1.42 -1.82 -7.16
N VAL A 49 -1.11 -2.75 -6.25
CA VAL A 49 0.17 -2.77 -5.55
C VAL A 49 1.31 -3.00 -6.55
N GLN A 50 1.12 -3.89 -7.53
CA GLN A 50 2.11 -4.09 -8.60
C GLN A 50 2.33 -2.82 -9.43
N ARG A 51 1.27 -2.06 -9.74
CA ARG A 51 1.40 -0.77 -10.43
C ARG A 51 2.21 0.23 -9.59
N VAL A 52 1.97 0.30 -8.29
CA VAL A 52 2.75 1.17 -7.39
C VAL A 52 4.23 0.78 -7.38
N LEU A 53 4.53 -0.52 -7.24
CA LEU A 53 5.92 -1.02 -7.24
C LEU A 53 6.66 -0.74 -8.54
N ASN A 54 5.96 -0.86 -9.67
CA ASN A 54 6.48 -0.64 -11.02
C ASN A 54 6.53 0.85 -11.43
N GLY A 55 6.11 1.78 -10.57
CA GLY A 55 6.07 3.21 -10.89
C GLY A 55 4.99 3.60 -11.89
N GLY A 56 3.93 2.79 -12.02
CA GLY A 56 2.78 3.10 -12.85
C GLY A 56 1.91 4.22 -12.26
N SER A 57 1.17 4.90 -13.12
CA SER A 57 0.20 5.91 -12.66
C SER A 57 -0.92 5.27 -11.86
N VAL A 58 -1.06 5.68 -10.60
CA VAL A 58 -2.18 5.33 -9.74
C VAL A 58 -2.84 6.58 -9.16
N THR A 59 -4.08 6.42 -8.68
CA THR A 59 -4.80 7.52 -8.05
C THR A 59 -4.32 7.72 -6.62
N THR A 60 -4.03 8.98 -6.24
CA THR A 60 -3.62 9.35 -4.88
C THR A 60 -4.61 8.87 -3.81
N LYS A 61 -5.90 8.79 -4.15
CA LYS A 61 -6.96 8.27 -3.26
C LYS A 61 -6.73 6.80 -2.88
N LYS A 62 -6.39 5.95 -3.83
CA LYS A 62 -6.10 4.53 -3.55
C LYS A 62 -4.74 4.37 -2.85
N LEU A 63 -3.77 5.22 -3.18
CA LEU A 63 -2.47 5.23 -2.53
C LEU A 63 -2.57 5.57 -1.03
N ARG A 64 -3.35 6.60 -0.66
CA ARG A 64 -3.63 6.92 0.76
C ARG A 64 -4.36 5.81 1.49
N LYS A 65 -5.35 5.17 0.86
CA LYS A 65 -6.04 4.03 1.48
C LYS A 65 -5.09 2.86 1.77
N LEU A 66 -4.14 2.61 0.87
CA LEU A 66 -3.13 1.58 1.05
C LEU A 66 -2.16 1.95 2.19
N GLU A 67 -1.73 3.21 2.24
CA GLU A 67 -0.93 3.77 3.34
C GLU A 67 -1.64 3.62 4.69
N GLU A 68 -2.91 4.03 4.78
CA GLU A 68 -3.73 3.89 5.99
C GLU A 68 -3.87 2.44 6.44
N PHE A 69 -4.05 1.51 5.49
CA PHE A 69 -4.13 0.09 5.77
C PHE A 69 -2.81 -0.46 6.34
N ILE A 70 -1.67 -0.11 5.74
CA ILE A 70 -0.34 -0.54 6.20
C ILE A 70 -0.02 0.09 7.56
N ARG A 71 -0.36 1.37 7.76
CA ARG A 71 -0.16 2.08 9.04
C ARG A 71 -1.04 1.56 10.15
N ALA A 72 -2.24 1.05 9.82
CA ALA A 72 -3.09 0.36 10.78
C ALA A 72 -2.51 -1.01 11.19
N ASP A 73 -1.45 -1.49 10.52
CA ASP A 73 -0.75 -2.76 10.73
C ASP A 73 -1.69 -3.98 10.86
N LYS A 74 -2.86 -3.90 10.26
CA LYS A 74 -3.82 -4.99 10.24
C LYS A 74 -3.21 -6.12 9.44
N SER A 75 -3.13 -7.32 9.99
CA SER A 75 -2.68 -8.47 9.22
C SER A 75 -3.67 -8.77 8.08
N PRO A 76 -3.23 -9.38 6.97
CA PRO A 76 -4.14 -9.78 5.90
C PRO A 76 -5.23 -10.76 6.37
N ALA A 77 -4.94 -11.52 7.44
CA ALA A 77 -5.88 -12.42 8.09
C ALA A 77 -6.99 -11.65 8.81
N GLU A 78 -6.66 -10.62 9.58
CA GLU A 78 -7.63 -9.75 10.26
C GLU A 78 -8.49 -8.94 9.29
N ALA A 79 -7.88 -8.49 8.19
CA ALA A 79 -8.62 -7.80 7.12
C ALA A 79 -9.66 -8.72 6.46
N ARG A 80 -9.32 -9.99 6.23
CA ARG A 80 -10.29 -10.99 5.74
C ARG A 80 -11.36 -11.33 6.76
N ALA A 81 -11.02 -11.42 8.04
CA ALA A 81 -12.00 -11.65 9.10
C ALA A 81 -13.02 -10.49 9.20
N SER A 82 -12.55 -9.26 8.95
CA SER A 82 -13.41 -8.06 8.93
C SER A 82 -14.37 -8.05 7.74
N ASP A 83 -13.98 -8.59 6.59
CA ASP A 83 -14.80 -8.69 5.38
C ASP A 83 -15.83 -9.84 5.47
N ALA A 84 -15.42 -10.98 6.05
CA ALA A 84 -16.31 -12.12 6.29
C ALA A 84 -17.34 -11.88 7.42
N GLY A 85 -17.06 -10.96 8.34
CA GLY A 85 -18.00 -10.57 9.40
C GLY A 85 -19.09 -9.60 8.95
N ALA A 86 -18.96 -8.97 7.78
CA ALA A 86 -19.91 -7.96 7.29
C ALA A 86 -21.14 -8.54 6.54
N THR A 87 -21.24 -9.87 6.39
CA THR A 87 -22.37 -10.54 5.73
C THR A 87 -23.20 -11.45 6.65
N ALA A 88 -23.01 -11.36 7.97
CA ALA A 88 -23.72 -12.20 8.95
C ALA A 88 -24.73 -11.45 9.84
N GLU A 89 -25.29 -10.32 9.38
CA GLU A 89 -26.52 -9.74 9.92
C GLU A 89 -27.38 -9.16 8.78
N ALA A 90 -28.14 -10.03 8.13
CA ALA A 90 -29.40 -9.68 7.50
C ALA A 90 -30.29 -10.92 7.56
N LEU A 91 -31.34 -10.80 8.37
CA LEU A 91 -32.44 -11.74 8.60
C LEU A 91 -33.00 -12.37 7.32
#